data_AF-A0A4Z2EKR7-F1
#
_entry.id   AF-A0A4Z2EKR7-F1
#
_cell.length_a   1.000
_cell.length_b   1.000
_cell.length_c   1.000
_cell.angle_alpha   90.00
_cell.angle_beta   90.00
_cell.angle_gamma   90.00
#
_symmetry.space_group_name_H-M   'P 1'
#
loop_
_entity.id
_entity.type
_entity.pdbx_description
1 polymer ?
#
loop_
_entity_poly.entity_id
_entity_poly.type
_entity_poly.pdbx_seq_one_letter_code
_entity_poly.pdbx_strand_id
1 'polypeptide(L)'
;MTPEDAAEVIRQQFSGEFLEFCKDCFHDRPQKLTAKRWDSTCSADAAHTWDPVLVHHLSEKSRKHVYSQVRPLQQNCKFTYCSHVQQGKPCWHEAGHCQSAQSEVEMAVWKAEHSGMSVRPHLLQMSRRDQTEHRKVTMYCKICLLVLSSPESFYKHCSSLEHAQLLSVDTTARWKGRQPPHNHRSELWLCDRPQTCEYGNKCPKAHSVEELQEWFMRAEEEKEIRHNIGVQGLMCYSERLLEEYKHSSNEVHVVSTRL
;
A
#
# COMPACT_ATOMS: atom_id res chain seq x y z
N MET A 1 2.11 37.79 4.55
CA MET A 1 2.50 36.43 4.98
C MET A 1 3.59 35.96 4.04
N THR A 2 4.75 35.60 4.56
CA THR A 2 5.88 35.10 3.74
C THR A 2 5.75 33.60 3.46
N PRO A 3 6.44 33.03 2.45
CA PRO A 3 6.51 31.58 2.25
C PRO A 3 7.01 30.82 3.48
N GLU A 4 7.94 31.40 4.23
CA GLU A 4 8.46 30.88 5.49
C GLU A 4 7.38 30.84 6.57
N ASP A 5 6.64 31.94 6.76
CA ASP A 5 5.54 32.00 7.74
C ASP A 5 4.46 30.96 7.40
N ALA A 6 4.12 30.83 6.12
CA ALA A 6 3.13 29.86 5.66
C ALA A 6 3.60 28.41 5.89
N ALA A 7 4.87 28.12 5.65
CA ALA A 7 5.46 26.82 5.93
C ALA A 7 5.45 26.50 7.44
N GLU A 8 5.75 27.48 8.29
CA GLU A 8 5.67 27.32 9.75
C GLU A 8 4.24 27.09 10.22
N VAL A 9 3.25 27.80 9.67
CA VAL A 9 1.82 27.54 9.96
C VAL A 9 1.43 26.11 9.60
N ILE A 10 1.82 25.62 8.41
CA ILE A 10 1.56 24.24 7.98
C ILE A 10 2.24 23.25 8.95
N ARG A 11 3.51 23.47 9.31
CA ARG A 11 4.25 22.60 10.23
C ARG A 11 3.67 22.58 11.64
N GLN A 12 3.15 23.71 12.13
CA GLN A 12 2.47 23.79 13.43
C GLN A 12 1.10 23.09 13.40
N GLN A 13 0.39 23.18 12.28
CA GLN A 13 -0.91 22.55 12.09
C GLN A 13 -0.79 21.03 11.97
N PHE A 14 0.24 20.53 11.28
CA PHE A 14 0.44 19.12 11.03
C PHE A 14 1.71 18.62 11.72
N SER A 15 1.54 17.78 12.74
CA SER A 15 2.67 17.09 13.37
C SER A 15 3.43 16.21 12.37
N GLY A 16 4.70 15.91 12.67
CA GLY A 16 5.58 15.12 11.80
C GLY A 16 6.59 15.97 11.06
N GLU A 17 7.13 15.42 9.97
CA GLU A 17 8.22 16.02 9.19
C GLU A 17 7.96 15.90 7.68
N PHE A 18 8.67 16.70 6.89
CA PHE A 18 8.65 16.68 5.44
C PHE A 18 9.97 16.14 4.91
N LEU A 19 9.87 15.19 3.98
CA LEU A 19 10.98 14.43 3.42
C LEU A 19 10.91 14.42 1.91
N GLU A 20 12.05 14.16 1.28
CA GLU A 20 12.13 13.81 -0.13
C GLU A 20 12.57 12.36 -0.28
N PHE A 21 11.88 11.64 -1.16
CA PHE A 21 12.29 10.32 -1.62
C PHE A 21 12.32 10.30 -3.14
N CYS A 22 13.16 9.43 -3.72
CA CYS A 22 13.14 9.17 -5.15
C CYS A 22 11.74 8.71 -5.57
N LYS A 23 11.18 9.37 -6.58
CA LYS A 23 9.85 9.11 -7.13
C LYS A 23 9.70 7.67 -7.60
N ASP A 24 10.64 7.18 -8.39
CA ASP A 24 10.60 5.81 -8.93
C ASP A 24 10.59 4.77 -7.81
N CYS A 25 11.45 4.94 -6.80
CA CYS A 25 11.48 4.06 -5.62
C CYS A 25 10.21 4.16 -4.78
N PHE A 26 9.69 5.37 -4.58
CA PHE A 26 8.48 5.60 -3.78
C PHE A 26 7.22 5.05 -4.48
N HIS A 27 7.22 4.98 -5.80
CA HIS A 27 6.14 4.38 -6.58
C HIS A 27 6.39 2.91 -6.95
N ASP A 28 7.52 2.33 -6.56
CA ASP A 28 7.85 0.92 -6.77
C ASP A 28 6.90 -0.02 -5.99
N ARG A 29 6.88 -1.30 -6.39
CA ARG A 29 6.08 -2.37 -5.80
C ARG A 29 6.96 -3.60 -5.56
N PRO A 30 7.36 -3.88 -4.31
CA PRO A 30 7.06 -3.17 -3.06
C PRO A 30 7.67 -1.76 -2.98
N GLN A 31 7.02 -0.89 -2.21
CA GLN A 31 7.42 0.50 -2.04
C GLN A 31 8.76 0.62 -1.30
N LYS A 32 9.65 1.49 -1.81
CA LYS A 32 10.97 1.77 -1.24
C LYS A 32 11.11 3.23 -0.85
N LEU A 33 11.70 3.48 0.31
CA LEU A 33 12.02 4.81 0.80
C LEU A 33 13.51 5.06 0.59
N THR A 34 13.82 5.79 -0.48
CA THR A 34 15.19 5.98 -0.97
C THR A 34 15.51 7.47 -1.05
N ALA A 35 16.55 7.90 -0.32
CA ALA A 35 17.03 9.28 -0.32
C ALA A 35 18.03 9.56 -1.45
N LYS A 36 18.42 10.82 -1.61
CA LYS A 36 19.43 11.23 -2.60
C LYS A 36 20.83 10.80 -2.16
N ARG A 37 21.69 10.45 -3.12
CA ARG A 37 23.13 10.34 -2.91
C ARG A 37 23.81 11.71 -2.96
N TRP A 38 25.13 11.70 -2.92
CA TRP A 38 25.96 12.89 -3.13
C TRP A 38 25.92 13.39 -4.59
N ASP A 39 25.64 12.50 -5.54
CA ASP A 39 25.49 12.80 -6.96
C ASP A 39 24.02 13.11 -7.33
N SER A 40 23.71 13.15 -8.63
CA SER A 40 22.36 13.37 -9.15
C SER A 40 21.49 12.09 -9.17
N THR A 41 21.83 11.07 -8.38
CA THR A 41 21.10 9.79 -8.34
C THR A 41 20.53 9.48 -6.95
N CYS A 42 19.56 8.56 -6.92
CA CYS A 42 19.02 8.02 -5.67
C CYS A 42 19.92 6.94 -5.06
N SER A 43 19.73 6.65 -3.76
CA SER A 43 20.56 5.69 -3.04
C SER A 43 20.29 4.21 -3.30
N ALA A 44 19.26 3.89 -4.09
CA ALA A 44 18.93 2.52 -4.48
C ALA A 44 19.97 1.93 -5.46
N ASP A 45 20.01 0.60 -5.54
CA ASP A 45 20.94 -0.11 -6.43
C ASP A 45 20.73 0.25 -7.89
N ALA A 46 19.49 0.51 -8.29
CA ALA A 46 19.13 0.96 -9.63
C ALA A 46 19.62 2.39 -9.97
N ALA A 47 20.04 3.17 -8.96
CA ALA A 47 20.62 4.51 -9.12
C ALA A 47 19.82 5.44 -10.07
N HIS A 48 18.49 5.47 -9.92
CA HIS A 48 17.62 6.35 -10.70
C HIS A 48 18.09 7.81 -10.65
N THR A 49 17.91 8.54 -11.75
CA THR A 49 18.08 10.00 -11.76
C THR A 49 17.19 10.63 -10.67
N TRP A 50 17.74 11.57 -9.92
CA TRP A 50 17.03 12.16 -8.78
C TRP A 50 15.88 13.06 -9.22
N ASP A 51 14.68 12.49 -9.26
CA ASP A 51 13.39 13.17 -9.32
C ASP A 51 12.64 12.91 -8.00
N PRO A 52 12.61 13.87 -7.04
CA PRO A 52 12.04 13.63 -5.72
C PRO A 52 10.52 13.82 -5.67
N VAL A 53 9.87 13.02 -4.85
CA VAL A 53 8.53 13.31 -4.33
C VAL A 53 8.64 13.95 -2.95
N LEU A 54 7.84 14.99 -2.69
CA LEU A 54 7.65 15.52 -1.35
C LEU A 54 6.71 14.60 -0.57
N VAL A 55 7.09 14.24 0.64
CA VAL A 55 6.36 13.30 1.50
C VAL A 55 6.26 13.87 2.90
N HIS A 56 5.04 13.91 3.44
CA HIS A 56 4.80 14.14 4.86
C HIS A 56 4.91 12.80 5.61
N HIS A 57 5.79 12.76 6.60
CA HIS A 57 6.04 11.61 7.45
C HIS A 57 5.51 11.88 8.86
N LEU A 58 4.57 11.04 9.28
CA LEU A 58 4.08 11.01 10.64
C LEU A 58 4.54 9.71 11.31
N SER A 59 5.35 9.85 12.35
CA SER A 59 5.68 8.74 13.25
C SER A 59 4.74 8.79 14.44
N GLU A 60 3.98 7.71 14.66
CA GLU A 60 3.21 7.57 15.88
C GLU A 60 4.13 7.16 17.05
N LYS A 61 3.62 7.20 18.29
CA LYS A 61 4.33 6.59 19.45
C LYS A 61 4.47 5.07 19.32
N SER A 62 3.66 4.46 18.46
CA SER A 62 3.81 3.08 18.01
C SER A 62 4.96 3.01 16.98
N ARG A 63 5.53 1.83 16.70
CA ARG A 63 6.54 1.67 15.61
C ARG A 63 5.95 1.91 14.20
N LYS A 64 4.78 2.55 14.09
CA LYS A 64 4.08 2.80 12.83
C LYS A 64 4.47 4.15 12.24
N HIS A 65 4.67 4.13 10.94
CA HIS A 65 5.10 5.26 10.13
C HIS A 65 4.12 5.45 8.97
N VAL A 66 3.53 6.64 8.89
CA VAL A 66 2.66 7.04 7.78
C VAL A 66 3.45 7.95 6.85
N TYR A 67 3.56 7.55 5.58
CA TYR A 67 4.21 8.35 4.53
C TYR A 67 3.18 8.78 3.50
N SER A 68 2.78 10.05 3.55
CA SER A 68 1.78 10.64 2.66
C SER A 68 2.46 11.52 1.62
N GLN A 69 2.34 11.18 0.34
CA GLN A 69 2.87 12.03 -0.73
C GLN A 69 2.11 13.36 -0.80
N VAL A 70 2.85 14.47 -0.92
CA VAL A 70 2.32 15.80 -1.21
C VAL A 70 2.60 16.11 -2.68
N ARG A 71 1.62 15.82 -3.54
CA ARG A 71 1.81 15.93 -5.00
C ARG A 71 1.89 17.39 -5.45
N PRO A 72 2.50 17.69 -6.61
CA PRO A 72 2.44 19.02 -7.21
C PRO A 72 1.01 19.50 -7.43
N LEU A 73 0.75 20.78 -7.16
CA LEU A 73 -0.52 21.43 -7.47
C LEU A 73 -0.81 21.30 -8.97
N GLN A 74 -1.96 20.70 -9.32
CA GLN A 74 -2.38 20.51 -10.70
C GLN A 74 -2.99 21.81 -11.27
N GLN A 75 -2.83 22.02 -12.58
CA GLN A 75 -3.51 23.10 -13.30
C GLN A 75 -5.04 22.89 -13.17
N ASN A 76 -5.77 23.92 -12.74
CA ASN A 76 -7.22 23.90 -12.47
C ASN A 76 -7.66 23.08 -11.25
N CYS A 77 -6.83 22.97 -10.21
CA CYS A 77 -7.22 22.37 -8.95
C CYS A 77 -8.51 23.01 -8.38
N LYS A 78 -9.51 22.18 -8.07
CA LYS A 78 -10.79 22.61 -7.47
C LYS A 78 -10.77 22.64 -5.93
N PHE A 79 -9.62 22.32 -5.31
CA PHE A 79 -9.47 22.19 -3.86
C PHE A 79 -10.50 21.26 -3.22
N THR A 80 -10.79 20.14 -3.89
CA THR A 80 -11.65 19.06 -3.38
C THR A 80 -10.81 17.92 -2.81
N TYR A 81 -11.38 17.17 -1.86
CA TYR A 81 -10.78 15.95 -1.34
C TYR A 81 -11.20 14.74 -2.17
N CYS A 82 -10.31 13.75 -2.28
CA CYS A 82 -10.61 12.50 -2.98
C CYS A 82 -11.68 11.73 -2.22
N SER A 83 -12.83 11.49 -2.85
CA SER A 83 -13.97 10.79 -2.25
C SER A 83 -13.61 9.40 -1.73
N HIS A 84 -12.75 8.66 -2.46
CA HIS A 84 -12.29 7.34 -2.03
C HIS A 84 -11.50 7.42 -0.73
N VAL A 85 -10.57 8.37 -0.62
CA VAL A 85 -9.76 8.54 0.58
C VAL A 85 -10.63 8.99 1.77
N GLN A 86 -11.61 9.86 1.54
CA GLN A 86 -12.56 10.25 2.59
C GLN A 86 -13.41 9.07 3.10
N GLN A 87 -13.64 8.05 2.28
CA GLN A 87 -14.32 6.82 2.68
C GLN A 87 -13.37 5.80 3.33
N GLY A 88 -12.12 6.17 3.63
CA GLY A 88 -11.11 5.26 4.17
C GLY A 88 -10.56 4.25 3.16
N LYS A 89 -10.82 4.46 1.86
CA LYS A 89 -10.36 3.58 0.77
C LYS A 89 -9.10 4.15 0.11
N PRO A 90 -8.24 3.31 -0.49
CA PRO A 90 -7.18 3.82 -1.36
C PRO A 90 -7.78 4.61 -2.52
N CYS A 91 -7.01 5.54 -3.06
CA CYS A 91 -7.40 6.24 -4.28
C CYS A 91 -7.39 5.27 -5.46
N TRP A 92 -8.55 5.04 -6.09
CA TRP A 92 -8.71 4.12 -7.24
C TRP A 92 -8.41 4.75 -8.60
N HIS A 93 -8.15 6.06 -8.67
CA HIS A 93 -7.66 6.67 -9.90
C HIS A 93 -6.25 6.15 -10.24
N GLU A 94 -5.93 6.12 -11.54
CA GLU A 94 -4.57 5.87 -12.01
C GLU A 94 -3.56 6.79 -11.30
N ALA A 95 -2.35 6.27 -11.06
CA ALA A 95 -1.31 7.00 -10.34
C ALA A 95 -1.03 8.33 -11.05
N GLY A 96 -1.21 9.44 -10.34
CA GLY A 96 -1.04 10.79 -10.90
C GLY A 96 -2.29 11.41 -11.54
N HIS A 97 -3.38 10.66 -11.75
CA HIS A 97 -4.59 11.16 -12.41
C HIS A 97 -5.63 11.72 -11.44
N CYS A 98 -5.50 11.45 -10.14
CA CYS A 98 -6.39 12.03 -9.13
C CYS A 98 -6.16 13.55 -8.99
N GLN A 99 -7.14 14.36 -9.37
CA GLN A 99 -7.08 15.83 -9.27
C GLN A 99 -7.51 16.38 -7.91
N SER A 100 -7.92 15.51 -6.98
CA SER A 100 -8.36 15.90 -5.63
C SER A 100 -7.29 15.56 -4.60
N ALA A 101 -7.25 16.33 -3.51
CA ALA A 101 -6.30 16.13 -2.42
C ALA A 101 -6.56 14.80 -1.72
N GLN A 102 -5.50 14.06 -1.44
CA GLN A 102 -5.50 12.76 -0.77
C GLN A 102 -5.17 12.90 0.72
N SER A 103 -4.84 14.11 1.20
CA SER A 103 -4.64 14.37 2.62
C SER A 103 -4.89 15.84 2.96
N GLU A 104 -5.09 16.14 4.24
CA GLU A 104 -5.20 17.52 4.72
C GLU A 104 -3.90 18.31 4.56
N VAL A 105 -2.76 17.68 4.81
CA VAL A 105 -1.44 18.29 4.62
C VAL A 105 -1.21 18.63 3.13
N GLU A 106 -1.60 17.74 2.22
CA GLU A 106 -1.53 18.02 0.78
C GLU A 106 -2.40 19.22 0.39
N MET A 107 -3.63 19.28 0.90
CA MET A 107 -4.54 20.41 0.67
C MET A 107 -3.96 21.73 1.19
N ALA A 108 -3.35 21.73 2.38
CA ALA A 108 -2.77 22.93 2.97
C ALA A 108 -1.60 23.46 2.14
N VAL A 109 -0.71 22.56 1.70
CA VAL A 109 0.40 22.91 0.80
C VAL A 109 -0.14 23.46 -0.52
N TRP A 110 -1.12 22.80 -1.14
CA TRP A 110 -1.74 23.28 -2.39
C TRP A 110 -2.33 24.68 -2.28
N LYS A 111 -3.02 25.00 -1.18
CA LYS A 111 -3.60 26.34 -0.95
C LYS A 111 -2.52 27.42 -0.82
N ALA A 112 -1.42 27.10 -0.14
CA ALA A 112 -0.29 28.02 -0.04
C ALA A 112 0.37 28.26 -1.42
N GLU A 113 0.62 27.19 -2.17
CA GLU A 113 1.20 27.27 -3.53
C GLU A 113 0.30 28.03 -4.51
N HIS A 114 -1.02 27.83 -4.43
CA HIS A 114 -1.98 28.56 -5.25
C HIS A 114 -1.97 30.07 -4.98
N SER A 115 -1.62 30.48 -3.76
CA SER A 115 -1.46 31.88 -3.38
C SER A 115 -0.11 32.46 -3.82
N GLY A 116 0.68 31.72 -4.60
CA GLY A 116 2.01 32.11 -5.09
C GLY A 116 3.15 31.88 -4.09
N MET A 117 2.91 31.16 -2.99
CA MET A 117 3.94 30.90 -1.97
C MET A 117 4.69 29.60 -2.26
N SER A 118 6.01 29.70 -2.43
CA SER A 118 6.89 28.54 -2.61
C SER A 118 7.23 27.89 -1.26
N VAL A 119 6.29 27.12 -0.69
CA VAL A 119 6.44 26.60 0.69
C VAL A 119 7.28 25.32 0.80
N ARG A 120 7.40 24.52 -0.26
CA ARG A 120 8.08 23.20 -0.20
C ARG A 120 9.53 23.27 0.29
N PRO A 121 10.39 24.18 -0.21
CA PRO A 121 11.78 24.26 0.25
C PRO A 121 11.90 24.58 1.74
N HIS A 122 11.02 25.45 2.25
CA HIS A 122 10.99 25.82 3.66
C HIS A 122 10.53 24.65 4.53
N LEU A 123 9.46 23.94 4.14
CA LEU A 123 9.01 22.72 4.84
C LEU A 123 10.15 21.70 5.00
N LEU A 124 10.90 21.46 3.92
CA LEU A 124 12.06 20.56 3.94
C LEU A 124 13.22 21.09 4.81
N GLN A 125 13.54 22.38 4.70
CA GLN A 125 14.61 22.99 5.49
C GLN A 125 14.34 22.88 6.99
N MET A 126 13.09 23.06 7.39
CA MET A 126 12.67 23.00 8.79
C MET A 126 12.77 21.58 9.33
N SER A 127 12.38 20.57 8.53
CA SER A 127 12.53 19.16 8.91
C SER A 127 13.98 18.66 8.94
N ARG A 128 14.87 19.23 8.12
CA ARG A 128 16.30 18.88 8.13
C ARG A 128 17.03 19.29 9.41
N ARG A 129 16.56 20.33 10.12
CA ARG A 129 17.18 20.78 11.38
C ARG A 129 17.06 19.72 12.49
N ASP A 130 16.15 18.78 12.33
CA ASP A 130 15.90 17.69 13.28
C ASP A 130 16.53 16.35 12.84
N GLN A 131 17.25 16.30 11.71
CA GLN A 131 17.78 15.06 11.12
C GLN A 131 19.31 15.04 11.10
N THR A 132 19.91 14.06 11.79
CA THR A 132 21.38 13.88 11.90
C THR A 132 21.96 12.72 11.09
N GLU A 133 21.18 11.90 10.38
CA GLU A 133 21.73 10.70 9.74
C GLU A 133 21.30 10.45 8.28
N HIS A 134 22.26 9.93 7.50
CA HIS A 134 22.04 9.38 6.16
C HIS A 134 21.13 8.15 6.25
N ARG A 135 19.87 8.30 5.82
CA ARG A 135 18.91 7.19 5.79
C ARG A 135 19.30 6.19 4.69
N LYS A 136 19.63 4.96 5.09
CA LYS A 136 19.77 3.82 4.18
C LYS A 136 18.45 3.54 3.48
N VAL A 137 18.52 2.90 2.31
CA VAL A 137 17.31 2.43 1.59
C VAL A 137 16.54 1.49 2.49
N THR A 138 15.24 1.76 2.63
CA THR A 138 14.35 0.93 3.45
C THR A 138 13.13 0.50 2.64
N MET A 139 12.62 -0.69 2.95
CA MET A 139 11.39 -1.22 2.39
C MET A 139 10.22 -0.75 3.25
N TYR A 140 9.09 -0.40 2.64
CA TYR A 140 7.93 0.08 3.37
C TYR A 140 6.71 -0.79 3.14
N CYS A 141 6.16 -1.34 4.22
CA CYS A 141 4.88 -2.00 4.20
C CYS A 141 3.78 -0.98 4.53
N LYS A 142 3.06 -0.53 3.50
CA LYS A 142 1.96 0.43 3.64
C LYS A 142 0.70 -0.13 4.34
N ILE A 143 0.59 -1.45 4.49
CA ILE A 143 -0.53 -2.09 5.21
C ILE A 143 -0.27 -2.06 6.71
N CYS A 144 0.92 -2.49 7.10
CA CYS A 144 1.33 -2.54 8.50
C CYS A 144 1.90 -1.20 9.00
N LEU A 145 2.16 -0.26 8.09
CA LEU A 145 2.80 1.03 8.33
C LEU A 145 4.21 0.86 8.94
N LEU A 146 4.97 -0.14 8.46
CA LEU A 146 6.28 -0.48 9.01
C LEU A 146 7.40 -0.18 8.00
N VAL A 147 8.49 0.39 8.51
CA VAL A 147 9.75 0.58 7.79
C VAL A 147 10.69 -0.58 8.12
N LEU A 148 11.09 -1.33 7.10
CA LEU A 148 11.95 -2.49 7.23
C LEU A 148 13.33 -2.19 6.60
N SER A 149 14.39 -2.65 7.25
CA SER A 149 15.76 -2.29 6.91
C SER A 149 16.31 -3.01 5.68
N SER A 150 15.64 -4.06 5.21
CA SER A 150 16.10 -4.86 4.06
C SER A 150 14.95 -5.58 3.34
N PRO A 151 15.16 -6.01 2.09
CA PRO A 151 14.21 -6.87 1.37
C PRO A 151 13.86 -8.15 2.13
N GLU A 152 14.84 -8.80 2.76
CA GLU A 152 14.64 -10.06 3.49
C GLU A 152 13.73 -9.86 4.71
N SER A 153 13.98 -8.79 5.48
CA SER A 153 13.13 -8.44 6.63
C SER A 153 11.71 -8.07 6.19
N PHE A 154 11.55 -7.43 5.03
CA PHE A 154 10.25 -7.14 4.43
C PHE A 154 9.48 -8.41 4.03
N TYR A 155 10.11 -9.35 3.32
CA TYR A 155 9.42 -10.59 2.94
C TYR A 155 9.12 -11.49 4.12
N LYS A 156 10.03 -11.55 5.11
CA LYS A 156 9.75 -12.23 6.39
C LYS A 156 8.54 -11.61 7.10
N HIS A 157 8.44 -10.27 7.09
CA HIS A 157 7.28 -9.57 7.62
C HIS A 157 6.00 -9.90 6.85
N CYS A 158 6.04 -9.94 5.52
CA CYS A 158 4.86 -10.28 4.70
C CYS A 158 4.37 -11.73 4.94
N SER A 159 5.22 -12.62 5.47
CA SER A 159 4.83 -13.96 5.91
C SER A 159 4.21 -14.00 7.31
N SER A 160 4.11 -12.89 8.03
CA SER A 160 3.63 -12.86 9.42
C SER A 160 2.10 -12.94 9.50
N LEU A 161 1.60 -13.50 10.60
CA LEU A 161 0.16 -13.63 10.84
C LEU A 161 -0.52 -12.26 10.97
N GLU A 162 0.16 -11.29 11.59
CA GLU A 162 -0.36 -9.92 11.76
C GLU A 162 -0.56 -9.22 10.42
N HIS A 163 0.38 -9.38 9.49
CA HIS A 163 0.25 -8.86 8.12
C HIS A 163 -0.91 -9.54 7.39
N ALA A 164 -0.99 -10.88 7.46
CA ALA A 164 -2.09 -11.64 6.86
C ALA A 164 -3.47 -11.23 7.42
N GLN A 165 -3.56 -10.98 8.72
CA GLN A 165 -4.79 -10.52 9.38
C GLN A 165 -5.22 -9.13 8.92
N LEU A 166 -4.29 -8.21 8.72
CA LEU A 166 -4.60 -6.86 8.20
C LEU A 166 -5.01 -6.90 6.72
N LEU A 167 -4.50 -7.86 5.96
CA LEU A 167 -4.90 -8.10 4.57
C LEU A 167 -6.27 -8.77 4.47
N SER A 168 -6.59 -9.66 5.40
CA SER A 168 -7.93 -10.21 5.58
C SER A 168 -8.80 -9.18 6.31
N VAL A 169 -9.11 -8.05 5.66
CA VAL A 169 -10.21 -7.20 6.14
C VAL A 169 -11.42 -8.10 6.38
N ASP A 170 -12.14 -7.89 7.48
CA ASP A 170 -13.19 -8.77 7.98
C ASP A 170 -14.39 -8.84 7.01
N THR A 171 -14.20 -9.56 5.91
CA THR A 171 -15.27 -9.94 4.99
C THR A 171 -16.19 -10.94 5.66
N THR A 172 -15.77 -11.59 6.76
CA THR A 172 -16.53 -12.65 7.40
C THR A 172 -17.83 -12.16 8.05
N ALA A 173 -17.87 -10.92 8.52
CA ALA A 173 -19.05 -10.34 9.18
C ALA A 173 -20.29 -10.19 8.25
N ARG A 174 -20.13 -10.16 6.92
CA ARG A 174 -21.27 -10.02 5.97
C ARG A 174 -21.78 -11.35 5.41
N TRP A 175 -21.01 -12.41 5.57
CA TRP A 175 -21.31 -13.73 5.03
C TRP A 175 -22.13 -14.53 6.06
N LYS A 176 -23.22 -15.16 5.62
CA LYS A 176 -24.17 -15.86 6.49
C LYS A 176 -24.02 -17.39 6.41
N GLY A 177 -23.48 -17.89 5.31
CA GLY A 177 -23.25 -19.31 5.06
C GLY A 177 -21.99 -19.84 5.74
N ARG A 178 -21.79 -21.15 5.66
CA ARG A 178 -20.53 -21.76 6.12
C ARG A 178 -19.38 -21.28 5.25
N GLN A 179 -18.15 -21.37 5.75
CA GLN A 179 -16.99 -21.13 4.90
C GLN A 179 -16.82 -22.28 3.90
N PRO A 180 -16.43 -21.98 2.64
CA PRO A 180 -16.09 -23.02 1.68
C PRO A 180 -14.89 -23.84 2.18
N PRO A 181 -14.84 -25.15 1.91
CA PRO A 181 -13.73 -26.01 2.33
C PRO A 181 -12.39 -25.51 1.79
N HIS A 182 -11.36 -25.53 2.64
CA HIS A 182 -10.00 -25.20 2.21
C HIS A 182 -9.55 -26.21 1.13
N ASN A 183 -9.05 -25.69 0.01
CA ASN A 183 -8.42 -26.39 -1.12
C ASN A 183 -9.31 -26.92 -2.26
N HIS A 184 -10.63 -26.76 -2.22
CA HIS A 184 -11.53 -27.14 -3.33
C HIS A 184 -12.07 -25.91 -4.08
N ARG A 185 -11.16 -25.05 -4.54
CA ARG A 185 -11.48 -23.72 -5.10
C ARG A 185 -12.10 -23.77 -6.50
N SER A 186 -11.94 -24.88 -7.21
CA SER A 186 -12.34 -25.04 -8.62
C SER A 186 -13.61 -25.88 -8.80
N GLU A 187 -14.13 -26.48 -7.72
CA GLU A 187 -15.20 -27.48 -7.76
C GLU A 187 -16.21 -27.24 -6.63
N LEU A 188 -16.89 -26.09 -6.69
CA LEU A 188 -17.99 -25.77 -5.77
C LEU A 188 -19.28 -26.38 -6.31
N TRP A 189 -19.85 -27.35 -5.58
CA TRP A 189 -21.04 -28.10 -5.99
C TRP A 189 -22.10 -28.14 -4.89
N LEU A 190 -23.36 -28.42 -5.28
CA LEU A 190 -24.46 -28.68 -4.35
C LEU A 190 -24.38 -30.10 -3.78
N CYS A 191 -24.71 -30.23 -2.50
CA CYS A 191 -24.89 -31.50 -1.83
C CYS A 191 -26.14 -32.20 -2.37
N ASP A 192 -26.04 -33.50 -2.63
CA ASP A 192 -27.15 -34.30 -3.18
C ASP A 192 -28.25 -34.54 -2.14
N ARG A 193 -27.91 -34.46 -0.85
CA ARG A 193 -28.83 -34.71 0.28
C ARG A 193 -28.60 -33.71 1.42
N PRO A 194 -28.87 -32.41 1.23
CA PRO A 194 -28.50 -31.38 2.18
C PRO A 194 -29.22 -31.50 3.54
N GLN A 195 -30.47 -31.98 3.54
CA GLN A 195 -31.29 -32.13 4.75
C GLN A 195 -30.91 -33.34 5.61
N THR A 196 -30.29 -34.35 5.01
CA THR A 196 -29.86 -35.59 5.69
C THR A 196 -28.36 -35.80 5.50
N CYS A 197 -27.59 -34.72 5.33
CA CYS A 197 -26.17 -34.81 5.03
C CYS A 197 -25.42 -35.33 6.26
N GLU A 198 -24.84 -36.51 6.15
CA GLU A 198 -24.05 -37.16 7.20
C GLU A 198 -22.80 -36.35 7.57
N TYR A 199 -22.28 -35.54 6.63
CA TYR A 199 -21.11 -34.69 6.84
C TYR A 199 -21.43 -33.36 7.53
N GLY A 200 -22.71 -32.96 7.59
CA GLY A 200 -23.16 -31.73 8.23
C GLY A 200 -22.30 -30.51 7.86
N ASN A 201 -21.80 -29.80 8.88
CA ASN A 201 -20.96 -28.61 8.69
C ASN A 201 -19.60 -28.88 8.02
N LYS A 202 -19.13 -30.13 8.01
CA LYS A 202 -17.89 -30.55 7.35
C LYS A 202 -18.12 -31.01 5.90
N CYS A 203 -19.35 -30.93 5.39
CA CYS A 203 -19.64 -31.31 4.00
C CYS A 203 -18.86 -30.43 3.03
N PRO A 204 -18.13 -31.03 2.05
CA PRO A 204 -17.39 -30.26 1.06
C PRO A 204 -18.28 -29.60 0.00
N LYS A 205 -19.58 -29.94 -0.02
CA LYS A 205 -20.58 -29.41 -0.94
C LYS A 205 -21.52 -28.43 -0.22
N ALA A 206 -22.06 -27.46 -0.95
CA ALA A 206 -23.01 -26.49 -0.45
C ALA A 206 -24.39 -27.14 -0.20
N HIS A 207 -25.04 -26.82 0.91
CA HIS A 207 -26.33 -27.36 1.32
C HIS A 207 -27.52 -26.54 0.80
N SER A 208 -27.26 -25.39 0.18
CA SER A 208 -28.27 -24.61 -0.51
C SER A 208 -27.68 -23.85 -1.70
N VAL A 209 -28.55 -23.35 -2.58
CA VAL A 209 -28.15 -22.52 -3.71
C VAL A 209 -27.57 -21.20 -3.23
N GLU A 210 -28.13 -20.64 -2.16
CA GLU A 210 -27.67 -19.40 -1.53
C GLU A 210 -26.27 -19.58 -0.92
N GLU A 211 -26.02 -20.71 -0.23
CA GLU A 211 -24.69 -21.03 0.30
C GLU A 211 -23.68 -21.18 -0.84
N LEU A 212 -24.05 -21.86 -1.93
CA LEU A 212 -23.17 -22.02 -3.09
C LEU A 212 -22.84 -20.68 -3.74
N GLN A 213 -23.83 -19.80 -3.93
CA GLN A 213 -23.63 -18.45 -4.45
C GLN A 213 -22.71 -17.64 -3.53
N GLU A 214 -22.89 -17.75 -2.21
CA GLU A 214 -22.00 -17.10 -1.25
C GLU A 214 -20.56 -17.58 -1.40
N TRP A 215 -20.34 -18.89 -1.55
CA TRP A 215 -19.01 -19.45 -1.76
C TRP A 215 -18.34 -18.92 -3.04
N PHE A 216 -19.08 -18.78 -4.13
CA PHE A 216 -18.58 -18.16 -5.37
C PHE A 216 -18.19 -16.69 -5.16
N MET A 217 -19.06 -15.90 -4.52
CA MET A 217 -18.75 -14.49 -4.24
C MET A 217 -17.52 -14.33 -3.34
N ARG A 218 -17.38 -15.19 -2.32
CA ARG A 218 -16.19 -15.23 -1.46
C ARG A 218 -14.93 -15.58 -2.24
N ALA A 219 -15.01 -16.55 -3.16
CA ALA A 219 -13.87 -16.96 -3.97
C ALA A 219 -13.40 -15.86 -4.93
N GLU A 220 -14.34 -15.13 -5.54
CA GLU A 220 -14.00 -14.01 -6.41
C GLU A 220 -13.39 -12.84 -5.63
N GLU A 221 -13.96 -12.49 -4.47
CA GLU A 221 -13.38 -11.46 -3.61
C GLU A 221 -11.98 -11.85 -3.11
N GLU A 222 -11.76 -13.10 -2.68
CA GLU A 222 -10.42 -13.55 -2.28
C GLU A 222 -9.41 -13.45 -3.43
N LYS A 223 -9.85 -13.75 -4.66
CA LYS A 223 -9.02 -13.61 -5.86
C LYS A 223 -8.69 -12.16 -6.14
N GLU A 224 -9.66 -11.25 -6.02
CA GLU A 224 -9.45 -9.81 -6.18
C GLU A 224 -8.50 -9.25 -5.12
N ILE A 225 -8.70 -9.62 -3.84
CA ILE A 225 -7.81 -9.25 -2.73
C ILE A 225 -6.40 -9.75 -3.01
N ARG A 226 -6.23 -11.04 -3.38
CA ARG A 226 -4.93 -11.62 -3.71
C ARG A 226 -4.26 -10.90 -4.86
N HIS A 227 -4.98 -10.65 -5.96
CA HIS A 227 -4.45 -9.92 -7.10
C HIS A 227 -3.96 -8.52 -6.70
N ASN A 228 -4.77 -7.80 -5.91
CA ASN A 228 -4.40 -6.47 -5.41
C ASN A 228 -3.15 -6.52 -4.51
N ILE A 229 -3.02 -7.51 -3.62
CA ILE A 229 -1.82 -7.72 -2.80
C ILE A 229 -0.59 -7.96 -3.69
N GLY A 230 -0.73 -8.79 -4.72
CA GLY A 230 0.33 -9.11 -5.69
C GLY A 230 0.79 -7.87 -6.47
N VAL A 231 -0.14 -7.12 -7.07
CA VAL A 231 0.13 -5.87 -7.78
C VAL A 231 0.84 -4.85 -6.88
N GLN A 232 0.57 -4.88 -5.57
CA GLN A 232 1.19 -3.97 -4.62
C GLN A 232 2.56 -4.46 -4.11
N GLY A 233 3.01 -5.66 -4.50
CA GLY A 233 4.25 -6.26 -4.03
C GLY A 233 4.23 -6.67 -2.55
N LEU A 234 3.03 -6.89 -1.99
CA LEU A 234 2.80 -7.17 -0.57
C LEU A 234 2.63 -8.66 -0.27
N MET A 235 2.85 -9.52 -1.27
CA MET A 235 2.87 -10.98 -1.11
C MET A 235 4.13 -11.42 -0.37
N CYS A 236 4.01 -12.52 0.38
CA CYS A 236 5.19 -13.17 0.88
C CYS A 236 6.01 -13.78 -0.27
N TYR A 237 7.29 -14.02 -0.02
CA TYR A 237 8.22 -14.51 -1.03
C TYR A 237 7.74 -15.82 -1.68
N SER A 238 7.29 -16.78 -0.85
CA SER A 238 6.82 -18.08 -1.32
C SER A 238 5.57 -17.98 -2.19
N GLU A 239 4.61 -17.11 -1.85
CA GLU A 239 3.39 -16.94 -2.66
C GLU A 239 3.71 -16.31 -4.01
N ARG A 240 4.58 -15.29 -4.03
CA ARG A 240 5.03 -14.69 -5.28
C ARG A 240 5.73 -15.72 -6.17
N LEU A 241 6.63 -16.53 -5.61
CA LEU A 241 7.29 -17.60 -6.38
C LEU A 241 6.31 -18.62 -6.94
N LEU A 242 5.29 -19.00 -6.15
CA LEU A 242 4.24 -19.91 -6.61
C LEU A 242 3.41 -19.30 -7.75
N GLU A 243 3.14 -18.00 -7.71
CA GLU A 243 2.47 -17.30 -8.81
C GLU A 243 3.36 -17.21 -10.05
N GLU A 244 4.63 -16.83 -9.91
CA GLU A 244 5.60 -16.82 -11.01
C GLU A 244 5.72 -18.19 -11.66
N TYR A 245 5.78 -19.27 -10.86
CA TYR A 245 5.81 -20.64 -11.36
C TYR A 245 4.55 -21.00 -12.14
N LYS A 246 3.35 -20.68 -11.60
CA LYS A 246 2.07 -20.99 -12.27
C LYS A 246 1.88 -20.28 -13.61
N HIS A 247 2.45 -19.09 -13.76
CA HIS A 247 2.34 -18.29 -14.98
C HIS A 247 3.54 -18.47 -15.94
N SER A 248 4.63 -19.11 -15.49
CA SER A 248 5.77 -19.43 -16.34
C SER A 248 5.43 -20.62 -17.26
N SER A 249 5.60 -20.43 -18.56
CA SER A 249 5.50 -21.52 -19.55
C SER A 249 6.72 -22.45 -19.54
N ASN A 250 7.75 -22.14 -18.73
CA ASN A 250 8.98 -22.92 -18.59
C ASN A 250 9.21 -23.27 -17.12
N GLU A 251 9.19 -24.57 -16.81
CA GLU A 251 9.29 -25.13 -15.45
C GLU A 251 10.70 -24.96 -14.82
N VAL A 252 11.69 -24.43 -15.54
CA VAL A 252 13.12 -24.63 -15.21
C VAL A 252 13.86 -23.37 -14.67
N HIS A 253 13.29 -22.16 -14.71
CA HIS A 253 14.09 -20.94 -14.40
C HIS A 253 13.69 -20.09 -13.19
N VAL A 254 12.68 -20.48 -12.40
CA VAL A 254 12.17 -19.59 -11.32
C VAL A 254 13.11 -19.50 -10.12
N VAL A 255 14.00 -20.49 -9.89
CA VAL A 255 14.81 -20.57 -8.65
C VAL A 255 16.23 -20.00 -8.80
N SER A 256 16.73 -19.71 -10.00
CA SER A 256 18.19 -19.55 -10.20
C SER A 256 18.73 -18.13 -10.42
N THR A 257 17.94 -17.06 -10.34
CA THR A 257 18.43 -15.73 -10.80
C THR A 257 18.58 -14.63 -9.76
N ARG A 258 18.38 -14.88 -8.45
CA ARG A 258 18.52 -13.83 -7.41
C ARG A 258 19.06 -14.34 -6.07
N LEU A 259 20.21 -15.02 -6.10
CA LEU A 259 21.14 -15.03 -4.96
C LEU A 259 22.08 -13.83 -5.07
#